data_AF-A0A7J6SHW5-F1
#
_entry.id   AF-A0A7J6SHW5-F1
#
_cell.length_a   1.000
_cell.length_b   1.000
_cell.length_c   1.000
_cell.angle_alpha   90.00
_cell.angle_beta   90.00
_cell.angle_gamma   90.00
#
_symmetry.space_group_name_H-M   'P 1'
#
loop_
_entity.id
_entity.type
_entity.pdbx_description
1 polymer ?
#
loop_
_entity_poly.entity_id
_entity_poly.type
_entity_poly.pdbx_seq_one_letter_code
_entity_poly.pdbx_strand_id
1 'polypeptide(L)'
;LILNESKDAISEERGLDRALRAWFPAVQQRLEAATKSGEVDAACSGSTATLCIHCHMTDTVTAAWVGDSRAVIALPSTPKGVEMTTDHRPDRPEEKARIEKSGGRVGFDGHCSYRVYVKGQS
;
A
#
# COMPACT_ATOMS: atom_id res chain seq x y z
N LEU A 1 4.85 7.64 32.51
CA LEU A 1 3.93 8.71 32.05
C LEU A 1 2.78 7.98 31.37
N ILE A 2 1.65 7.81 32.04
CA ILE A 2 0.48 7.15 31.43
C ILE A 2 -0.10 8.19 30.47
N LEU A 3 0.21 8.06 29.18
CA LEU A 3 -0.44 8.84 28.14
C LEU A 3 -1.88 8.36 28.10
N ASN A 4 -2.76 9.17 28.68
CA ASN A 4 -4.19 9.06 28.53
C ASN A 4 -4.49 9.41 27.06
N GLU A 5 -4.38 8.44 26.16
CA GLU A 5 -4.78 8.61 24.77
C GLU A 5 -6.25 9.05 24.79
N SER A 6 -6.51 10.28 24.35
CA SER A 6 -7.85 10.83 24.34
C SER A 6 -8.72 9.94 23.44
N LYS A 7 -9.93 9.60 23.92
CA LYS A 7 -10.87 8.75 23.18
C LYS A 7 -11.16 9.30 21.76
N ASP A 8 -11.02 10.60 21.58
CA ASP A 8 -11.19 11.29 20.30
C ASP A 8 -10.07 10.96 19.31
N ALA A 9 -8.81 10.86 19.75
CA ALA A 9 -7.69 10.47 18.89
C ALA A 9 -7.82 9.04 18.37
N ILE A 10 -8.25 8.10 19.23
CA ILE A 10 -8.50 6.70 18.86
C ILE A 10 -9.68 6.60 17.88
N SER A 11 -10.70 7.44 18.04
CA SER A 11 -11.86 7.50 17.14
C SER A 11 -11.48 8.04 15.75
N GLU A 12 -10.69 9.10 15.69
CA GLU A 12 -10.19 9.69 14.44
C GLU A 12 -9.23 8.76 13.70
N GLU A 13 -8.30 8.10 14.40
CA GLU A 13 -7.39 7.12 13.79
C GLU A 13 -8.16 5.95 13.16
N ARG A 14 -9.21 5.46 13.83
CA ARG A 14 -10.13 4.44 13.29
C ARG A 14 -10.95 4.95 12.11
N GLY A 15 -11.28 6.24 12.10
CA GLY A 15 -11.94 6.90 10.97
C GLY A 15 -11.02 6.96 9.75
N LEU A 16 -9.75 7.36 9.96
CA LEU A 16 -8.74 7.46 8.91
C LEU A 16 -8.37 6.09 8.33
N ASP A 17 -8.10 5.07 9.15
CA ASP A 17 -7.82 3.70 8.66
C ASP A 17 -8.99 3.18 7.81
N ARG A 18 -10.22 3.35 8.28
CA ARG A 18 -11.42 2.94 7.52
C ARG A 18 -11.53 3.70 6.20
N ALA A 19 -11.30 5.01 6.22
CA ALA A 19 -11.35 5.84 5.02
C ALA A 19 -10.28 5.39 4.00
N LEU A 20 -9.04 5.21 4.43
CA LEU A 20 -7.94 4.75 3.58
C LEU A 20 -8.25 3.36 2.97
N ARG A 21 -8.71 2.40 3.79
CA ARG A 21 -9.12 1.08 3.30
C ARG A 21 -10.25 1.12 2.27
N ALA A 22 -11.15 2.10 2.36
CA ALA A 22 -12.21 2.29 1.39
C ALA A 22 -11.74 3.04 0.12
N TRP A 23 -10.80 3.96 0.26
CA TRP A 23 -10.34 4.83 -0.83
C TRP A 23 -9.50 4.09 -1.87
N PHE A 24 -8.55 3.25 -1.47
CA PHE A 24 -7.73 2.50 -2.44
C PHE A 24 -8.60 1.69 -3.43
N PRO A 25 -9.57 0.86 -2.98
CA PRO A 25 -10.50 0.19 -3.88
C PRO A 25 -11.37 1.15 -4.69
N ALA A 26 -11.87 2.24 -4.09
CA ALA A 26 -12.73 3.19 -4.80
C ALA A 26 -11.98 3.92 -5.93
N VAL A 27 -10.71 4.27 -5.73
CA VAL A 27 -9.86 4.87 -6.76
C VAL A 27 -9.58 3.87 -7.87
N GLN A 28 -9.25 2.61 -7.54
CA GLN A 28 -9.08 1.55 -8.53
C GLN A 28 -10.33 1.36 -9.40
N GLN A 29 -11.52 1.28 -8.78
CA GLN A 29 -12.79 1.15 -9.50
C GLN A 29 -13.06 2.32 -10.45
N ARG A 30 -12.71 3.56 -10.04
CA ARG A 30 -12.85 4.74 -10.90
C ARG A 30 -11.88 4.70 -12.07
N LEU A 31 -10.64 4.28 -11.86
CA LEU A 31 -9.65 4.12 -12.94
C LEU A 31 -10.10 3.05 -13.94
N GLU A 32 -10.62 1.92 -13.46
CA GLU A 32 -11.18 0.88 -14.32
C GLU A 32 -12.39 1.36 -15.13
N ALA A 33 -13.27 2.16 -14.52
CA ALA A 33 -14.41 2.75 -15.20
C ALA A 33 -13.98 3.75 -16.29
N ALA A 34 -13.05 4.65 -15.98
CA ALA A 34 -12.49 5.62 -16.93
C ALA A 34 -11.74 4.93 -18.09
N THR A 35 -11.08 3.80 -17.80
CA THR A 35 -10.42 2.99 -18.83
C THR A 35 -11.43 2.33 -19.76
N LYS A 36 -12.53 1.80 -19.21
CA LYS A 36 -13.62 1.20 -19.99
C LYS A 36 -14.40 2.22 -20.82
N SER A 37 -14.54 3.46 -20.35
CA SER A 37 -15.20 4.54 -21.10
C SER A 37 -14.31 5.17 -22.17
N GLY A 38 -13.00 4.89 -22.15
CA GLY A 38 -12.03 5.47 -23.08
C GLY A 38 -11.57 6.89 -22.71
N GLU A 39 -11.88 7.36 -21.50
CA GLU A 39 -11.39 8.65 -20.99
C GLU A 39 -9.88 8.63 -20.70
N VAL A 40 -9.35 7.46 -20.35
CA VAL A 40 -7.93 7.22 -20.06
C VAL A 40 -7.53 5.86 -20.63
N ASP A 41 -6.35 5.73 -21.22
CA ASP A 41 -5.78 4.42 -21.57
C ASP A 41 -4.81 3.94 -20.48
N ALA A 42 -5.33 3.12 -19.56
CA ALA A 42 -4.55 2.50 -18.48
C ALA A 42 -4.61 0.96 -18.50
N ALA A 43 -5.02 0.34 -19.61
CA ALA A 43 -5.27 -1.10 -19.67
C ALA A 43 -4.01 -1.95 -19.46
N CYS A 44 -2.85 -1.44 -19.88
CA CYS A 44 -1.55 -2.10 -19.76
C CYS A 44 -0.60 -1.38 -18.80
N SER A 45 -1.10 -0.44 -18.00
CA SER A 45 -0.30 0.32 -17.04
C SER A 45 -0.73 0.03 -15.61
N GLY A 46 0.12 0.42 -14.67
CA GLY A 46 -0.14 0.32 -13.24
C GLY A 46 0.76 1.29 -12.50
N SER A 47 0.37 1.64 -11.29
CA SER A 47 1.16 2.51 -10.43
C SER A 47 1.19 1.97 -9.02
N THR A 48 2.31 2.16 -8.35
CA THR A 48 2.35 2.10 -6.88
C THR A 48 1.66 3.33 -6.30
N ALA A 49 1.24 3.27 -5.04
CA ALA A 49 0.79 4.43 -4.29
C ALA A 49 1.24 4.32 -2.83
N THR A 50 1.88 5.37 -2.31
CA THR A 50 2.33 5.46 -0.92
C THR A 50 1.93 6.82 -0.39
N LEU A 51 1.07 6.83 0.63
CA LEU A 51 0.50 8.00 1.27
C LEU A 51 1.05 8.10 2.69
N CYS A 52 1.49 9.30 3.09
CA CYS A 52 1.83 9.63 4.47
C CYS A 52 0.95 10.81 4.89
N ILE A 53 0.15 10.62 5.94
CA ILE A 53 -0.80 11.61 6.44
C ILE A 53 -0.36 12.00 7.84
N HIS A 54 0.00 13.27 8.02
CA HIS A 54 0.31 13.83 9.33
C HIS A 54 -0.94 14.48 9.92
N CYS A 55 -1.48 13.89 10.98
CA CYS A 55 -2.54 14.50 11.76
C CYS A 55 -1.92 15.44 12.81
N HIS A 56 -1.90 16.74 12.51
CA HIS A 56 -1.31 17.74 13.41
C HIS A 56 -2.01 17.84 14.78
N MET A 57 -3.29 17.45 14.87
CA MET A 57 -4.04 17.50 16.13
C MET A 57 -3.58 16.44 17.14
N THR A 58 -3.16 15.27 16.65
CA THR A 58 -2.70 14.14 17.46
C THR A 58 -1.20 13.92 17.39
N ASP A 59 -0.52 14.69 16.53
CA ASP A 59 0.89 14.53 16.15
C ASP A 59 1.25 13.11 15.69
N THR A 60 0.34 12.48 14.94
CA THR A 60 0.51 11.12 14.42
C THR A 60 0.73 11.15 12.92
N VAL A 61 1.62 10.28 12.43
CA VAL A 61 1.83 10.07 10.99
C VAL A 61 1.35 8.67 10.63
N THR A 62 0.32 8.59 9.80
CA THR A 62 -0.22 7.32 9.28
C THR A 62 0.26 7.10 7.86
N ALA A 63 0.78 5.91 7.57
CA ALA A 63 1.15 5.50 6.21
C ALA A 63 0.15 4.47 5.67
N ALA A 64 -0.23 4.61 4.41
CA ALA A 64 -0.98 3.61 3.66
C ALA A 64 -0.37 3.43 2.27
N TRP A 65 -0.18 2.19 1.84
CA TRP A 65 0.59 1.92 0.63
C TRP A 65 0.12 0.67 -0.11
N VAL A 66 0.37 0.68 -1.42
CA VAL A 66 0.24 -0.46 -2.34
C VAL A 66 1.40 -0.41 -3.33
N GLY A 67 2.20 -1.48 -3.35
CA GLY A 67 3.35 -1.63 -4.25
C GLY A 67 4.68 -1.61 -3.49
N ASP A 68 5.75 -1.26 -4.18
CA ASP A 68 7.13 -1.28 -3.67
C ASP A 68 7.75 0.11 -3.50
N SER A 69 6.93 1.17 -3.54
CA SER A 69 7.34 2.51 -3.13
C SER A 69 7.42 2.62 -1.60
N ARG A 70 8.60 2.96 -1.08
CA ARG A 70 8.88 2.97 0.36
C ARG A 70 8.76 4.34 1.00
N ALA A 71 8.14 4.41 2.18
CA ALA A 71 8.19 5.57 3.05
C ALA A 71 9.05 5.30 4.29
N VAL A 72 9.85 6.29 4.66
CA VAL A 72 10.78 6.28 5.79
C VAL A 72 10.62 7.59 6.54
N ILE A 73 10.54 7.54 7.87
CA ILE A 73 10.46 8.72 8.73
C ILE A 73 11.76 8.91 9.49
N ALA A 74 12.27 10.13 9.53
CA ALA A 74 13.43 10.49 10.35
C ALA A 74 12.96 11.23 11.60
N LEU A 75 13.36 10.75 12.77
CA LEU A 75 13.07 11.40 14.04
C LEU A 75 14.34 12.09 14.56
N PRO A 76 14.25 13.31 15.13
CA PRO A 76 15.42 14.01 15.68
C PRO A 76 16.19 13.20 16.74
N SER A 77 15.50 12.30 17.44
CA SER A 77 16.06 11.43 18.48
C SER A 77 16.82 10.22 17.94
N THR A 78 16.72 9.91 16.65
CA THR A 78 17.31 8.72 16.04
C THR A 78 18.21 9.09 14.86
N PRO A 79 19.48 8.66 14.83
CA PRO A 79 20.39 8.98 13.72
C PRO A 79 20.07 8.21 12.43
N LYS A 80 19.13 7.26 12.47
CA LYS A 80 18.70 6.44 11.33
C LYS A 80 17.21 6.62 11.10
N GLY A 81 16.80 6.70 9.83
CA GLY A 81 15.39 6.67 9.46
C GLY A 81 14.74 5.34 9.84
N VAL A 82 13.46 5.41 10.21
CA VAL A 82 12.61 4.26 10.54
C VAL A 82 11.71 3.99 9.34
N GLU A 83 11.72 2.76 8.83
CA GLU A 83 10.83 2.37 7.74
C GLU A 83 9.37 2.38 8.23
N MET A 84 8.51 3.12 7.53
CA MET A 84 7.08 3.18 7.83
C MET A 84 6.28 2.13 7.05
N THR A 85 6.79 1.71 5.89
CA THR A 85 6.09 0.80 4.99
C THR A 85 6.95 -0.40 4.63
N THR A 86 6.30 -1.52 4.32
CA THR A 86 6.96 -2.74 3.84
C THR A 86 6.59 -2.99 2.39
N ASP A 87 7.57 -3.03 1.50
CA ASP A 87 7.35 -3.25 0.07
C ASP A 87 6.58 -4.55 -0.22
N HIS A 88 5.57 -4.46 -1.09
CA HIS A 88 4.87 -5.63 -1.64
C HIS A 88 5.72 -6.29 -2.75
N ARG A 89 6.71 -7.07 -2.32
CA ARG A 89 7.60 -7.84 -3.20
C ARG A 89 7.06 -9.27 -3.37
N PRO A 90 6.96 -9.82 -4.60
CA PRO A 90 6.37 -11.14 -4.85
C PRO A 90 7.07 -12.31 -4.13
N ASP A 91 8.35 -12.19 -3.83
CA ASP A 91 9.16 -13.21 -3.14
C ASP A 91 8.97 -13.23 -1.63
N ARG A 92 8.33 -12.21 -1.04
CA ARG A 92 8.03 -12.23 0.40
C ARG A 92 7.04 -13.36 0.70
N PRO A 93 7.23 -14.12 1.79
CA PRO A 93 6.39 -15.28 2.09
C PRO A 93 4.88 -14.97 2.14
N GLU A 94 4.50 -13.84 2.75
CA GLU A 94 3.11 -13.41 2.88
C GLU A 94 2.49 -13.04 1.52
N GLU A 95 3.22 -12.27 0.70
CA GLU A 95 2.74 -11.88 -0.63
C GLU A 95 2.71 -13.05 -1.61
N LYS A 96 3.72 -13.92 -1.57
CA LYS A 96 3.73 -15.16 -2.35
C LYS A 96 2.50 -16.03 -2.01
N ALA A 97 2.22 -16.23 -0.73
CA ALA A 97 1.05 -16.99 -0.30
C ALA A 97 -0.26 -16.33 -0.75
N ARG A 98 -0.37 -14.99 -0.68
CA ARG A 98 -1.53 -14.24 -1.18
C ARG A 98 -1.74 -14.43 -2.68
N ILE A 99 -0.67 -14.32 -3.47
CA ILE A 99 -0.69 -14.50 -4.93
C ILE A 99 -1.10 -15.93 -5.30
N GLU A 100 -0.48 -16.93 -4.69
CA GLU A 100 -0.75 -18.35 -4.96
C GLU A 100 -2.18 -18.74 -4.54
N LYS A 101 -2.67 -18.24 -3.40
CA LYS A 101 -4.07 -18.42 -2.98
C LYS A 101 -5.07 -17.81 -3.96
N SER A 102 -4.67 -16.76 -4.67
CA SER A 102 -5.50 -16.08 -5.68
C SER A 102 -5.39 -16.75 -7.07
N GLY A 103 -4.69 -17.90 -7.17
CA GLY A 103 -4.53 -18.66 -8.41
C GLY A 103 -3.36 -18.21 -9.29
N GLY A 104 -2.58 -17.23 -8.85
CA GLY A 104 -1.36 -16.80 -9.52
C GLY A 104 -0.16 -17.71 -9.23
N ARG A 105 0.98 -17.39 -9.85
CA ARG A 105 2.27 -18.03 -9.59
C ARG A 105 3.35 -16.98 -9.48
N VAL A 106 4.25 -17.14 -8.51
CA VAL A 106 5.47 -16.34 -8.43
C VAL A 106 6.61 -17.12 -9.09
N GLY A 107 7.35 -16.47 -9.99
CA GLY A 107 8.49 -17.09 -10.68
C GLY A 107 9.66 -16.12 -10.80
N PHE A 108 10.87 -16.64 -10.70
CA PHE A 108 12.09 -15.85 -10.92
C PHE A 108 12.27 -15.59 -12.42
N ASP A 109 12.60 -14.36 -12.79
CA ASP A 109 12.74 -13.95 -14.19
C ASP A 109 14.08 -14.32 -14.83
N GLY A 110 14.97 -14.98 -14.07
CA GLY A 110 16.27 -15.44 -14.55
C GLY A 110 17.36 -14.38 -14.49
N HIS A 111 17.06 -13.17 -14.02
CA HIS A 111 18.05 -12.11 -13.88
C HIS A 111 18.19 -11.67 -12.42
N CYS A 112 17.23 -10.90 -11.92
CA CYS A 112 17.34 -10.26 -10.60
C CYS A 112 15.99 -10.12 -9.87
N SER A 113 14.85 -10.50 -10.48
CA SER A 113 13.53 -10.18 -9.92
C SER A 113 12.56 -11.36 -9.97
N TYR A 114 11.63 -11.35 -9.03
CA TYR A 114 10.49 -12.25 -9.04
C TYR A 114 9.29 -11.56 -9.70
N ARG A 115 8.63 -12.30 -10.58
CA ARG A 115 7.46 -11.85 -11.34
C ARG A 115 6.23 -12.67 -10.99
N VAL A 116 5.08 -12.03 -11.16
CA VAL A 116 3.76 -12.63 -10.97
C VAL A 116 3.22 -13.07 -12.33
N TYR A 117 2.71 -14.30 -12.39
CA TYR A 117 2.11 -14.89 -13.57
C TYR A 117 0.67 -15.31 -13.26
N VAL A 118 -0.25 -15.00 -14.16
CA VAL A 118 -1.65 -15.43 -14.08
C VAL A 118 -1.79 -16.73 -14.87
N LYS A 119 -2.39 -17.77 -14.27
CA LYS A 119 -2.62 -19.03 -14.99
C LYS A 119 -3.61 -18.81 -16.14
N GLY A 120 -3.22 -19.18 -17.37
CA GLY A 120 -4.08 -19.11 -18.55
C GLY A 120 -3.96 -17.84 -19.40
N GLN A 121 -3.07 -16.93 -19.05
CA GLN A 121 -2.70 -15.78 -19.89
C GLN A 121 -1.17 -15.81 -20.10
N SER A 122 -0.75 -15.90 -21.37
CA SER A 122 0.66 -15.91 -21.81
C SER A 122 0.92 -14.75 -22.75
#